data_AF-A0A445N2R7-F1
#
_entry.id   AF-A0A445N2R7-F1
#
_cell.length_a   1.000
_cell.length_b   1.000
_cell.length_c   1.000
_cell.angle_alpha   90.00
_cell.angle_beta   90.00
_cell.angle_gamma   90.00
#
_symmetry.space_group_name_H-M   'P 1'
#
loop_
_entity.id
_entity.type
_entity.pdbx_description
1 polymer ?
#
loop_
_entity_poly.entity_id
_entity_poly.type
_entity_poly.pdbx_seq_one_letter_code
_entity_poly.pdbx_strand_id
1 'polypeptide(L)'
;MPIIHTDKIKDNMILSEDVKDINGRILLKKSLQMNSSHIRILKMWGITEVSIAEEEGIKENTESAADQEHLEKIREEVKQDFRHVDLDHPAARELFRLAVQFRCEKGSPHKNNIPQGIELNGSPGLIKPDIQKKIMLQDVKLPEIPSIIFELNDIMADPMASADDIARIVSKSPSLATVLLKIVNSAFYGFPSKIDNITRAVTIIGTREIGSLALGISVITIFEGIPETLMNMFAFMRHGFACGIISRILTAQKNMPQTEQLFVSGLLHDIGRAIIYKYFPDHAGLLLNRSFKSGKLLYQEEGDCLGCSHTDIGMMLLKKWKLPFNLESNISFHHNPSSAPSPTHAGIVHLADIITNALGLGSSGERLVPPLDSIAWNNLGISTSCFDVVIRQAVNQLSAFDSFLKQ
;
A
#
# COMPACT_ATOMS: atom_id res chain seq x y z
N MET A 1 -20.54 -2.83 27.99
CA MET A 1 -20.25 -1.39 27.92
C MET A 1 -19.80 -1.09 26.50
N PRO A 2 -20.53 -0.23 25.76
CA PRO A 2 -20.20 0.06 24.38
C PRO A 2 -18.90 0.85 24.28
N ILE A 3 -17.98 0.35 23.44
CA ILE A 3 -16.82 1.10 22.97
C ILE A 3 -17.29 1.90 21.76
N ILE A 4 -17.09 3.23 21.79
CA ILE A 4 -17.57 4.14 20.75
C ILE A 4 -16.38 4.89 20.16
N HIS A 5 -16.33 4.97 18.83
CA HIS A 5 -15.33 5.76 18.12
C HIS A 5 -15.46 7.25 18.46
N THR A 6 -14.35 7.98 18.58
CA THR A 6 -14.35 9.38 19.04
C THR A 6 -15.19 10.33 18.19
N ASP A 7 -15.41 10.00 16.91
CA ASP A 7 -16.25 10.79 16.00
C ASP A 7 -17.76 10.56 16.21
N LYS A 8 -18.14 9.51 16.95
CA LYS A 8 -19.52 9.21 17.33
C LYS A 8 -19.86 9.66 18.75
N ILE A 9 -18.90 10.21 19.50
CA ILE A 9 -19.13 10.75 20.84
C ILE A 9 -19.99 12.01 20.72
N LYS A 10 -21.08 12.04 21.48
CA LYS A 10 -21.95 13.21 21.62
C LYS A 10 -21.68 13.89 22.96
N ASP A 11 -22.01 15.18 23.02
CA ASP A 11 -22.07 15.89 24.30
C ASP A 11 -23.01 15.15 25.26
N ASN A 12 -22.64 15.13 26.55
CA ASN A 12 -23.32 14.46 27.67
C ASN A 12 -23.11 12.94 27.83
N MET A 13 -22.44 12.25 26.90
CA MET A 13 -22.07 10.84 27.13
C MET A 13 -21.11 10.69 28.32
N ILE A 14 -21.25 9.65 29.14
CA ILE A 14 -20.44 9.46 30.35
C ILE A 14 -19.37 8.39 30.11
N LEU A 15 -18.10 8.65 30.45
CA LEU A 15 -17.05 7.63 30.39
C LEU A 15 -17.31 6.51 31.40
N SER A 16 -17.24 5.25 30.99
CA SER A 16 -17.35 4.10 31.89
C SER A 16 -16.02 3.64 32.48
N GLU A 17 -14.90 4.09 31.91
CA GLU A 17 -13.53 3.78 32.35
C GLU A 17 -12.61 5.01 32.22
N ASP A 18 -11.43 4.95 32.84
CA ASP A 18 -10.40 5.98 32.67
C ASP A 18 -9.81 5.91 31.26
N VAL A 19 -9.76 7.04 30.56
CA VAL A 19 -9.02 7.16 29.30
C VAL A 19 -7.57 7.49 29.61
N LYS A 20 -6.64 6.71 29.04
CA LYS A 20 -5.20 6.84 29.27
C LYS A 20 -4.45 7.10 27.98
N ASP A 21 -3.32 7.77 28.06
CA ASP A 21 -2.38 7.90 26.94
C ASP A 21 -1.52 6.62 26.76
N ILE A 22 -0.65 6.63 25.76
CA ILE A 22 0.27 5.53 25.44
C ILE A 22 1.24 5.18 26.58
N ASN A 23 1.47 6.10 27.53
CA ASN A 23 2.36 5.92 28.69
C ASN A 23 1.58 5.52 29.95
N GLY A 24 0.27 5.28 29.83
CA GLY A 24 -0.60 4.92 30.95
C GLY A 24 -1.04 6.11 31.83
N ARG A 25 -0.75 7.35 31.43
CA ARG A 25 -1.22 8.55 32.13
C ARG A 25 -2.70 8.75 31.87
N ILE A 26 -3.48 8.96 32.93
CA ILE A 26 -4.91 9.23 32.82
C ILE A 26 -5.13 10.62 32.19
N LEU A 27 -5.81 10.65 31.04
CA LEU A 27 -6.22 11.85 30.31
C LEU A 27 -7.60 12.33 30.76
N LEU A 28 -8.56 11.41 30.86
CA LEU A 28 -9.93 11.66 31.31
C LEU A 28 -10.34 10.57 32.31
N LYS A 29 -11.03 10.94 33.39
CA LYS A 29 -11.45 9.99 34.43
C LYS A 29 -12.77 9.29 34.08
N LYS A 30 -12.92 8.07 34.59
CA LYS A 30 -14.20 7.38 34.68
C LYS A 30 -15.28 8.30 35.29
N SER A 31 -16.51 8.14 34.83
CA SER A 31 -17.69 8.92 35.22
C SER A 31 -17.64 10.41 34.81
N LEU A 32 -16.67 10.82 33.99
CA LEU A 32 -16.65 12.15 33.39
C LEU A 32 -17.72 12.24 32.30
N GLN A 33 -18.51 13.32 32.35
CA GLN A 33 -19.45 13.68 31.30
C GLN A 33 -18.70 14.39 30.15
N MET A 34 -18.86 13.87 28.94
CA MET A 34 -18.17 14.33 27.74
C MET A 34 -18.73 15.66 27.24
N ASN A 35 -17.83 16.51 26.76
CA ASN A 35 -18.16 17.74 26.05
C ASN A 35 -17.17 17.95 24.89
N SER A 36 -17.45 18.95 24.06
CA SER A 36 -16.62 19.35 22.91
C SER A 36 -15.13 19.54 23.24
N SER A 37 -14.78 20.05 24.43
CA SER A 37 -13.39 20.21 24.87
C SER A 37 -12.72 18.86 25.14
N HIS A 38 -13.44 17.90 25.75
CA HIS A 38 -12.94 16.54 25.98
C HIS A 38 -12.74 15.77 24.66
N ILE A 39 -13.66 15.92 23.69
CA ILE A 39 -13.52 15.31 22.36
C ILE A 39 -12.25 15.84 21.67
N ARG A 40 -11.96 17.14 21.81
CA ARG A 40 -10.73 17.74 21.28
C ARG A 40 -9.47 17.17 21.95
N ILE A 41 -9.50 16.92 23.26
CA ILE A 41 -8.42 16.25 23.99
C ILE A 41 -8.20 14.85 23.39
N LEU A 42 -9.25 14.03 23.26
CA LEU A 42 -9.12 12.69 22.69
C LEU A 42 -8.47 12.71 21.29
N LYS A 43 -8.92 13.63 20.42
CA LYS A 43 -8.34 13.80 19.08
C LYS A 43 -6.88 14.26 19.10
N MET A 44 -6.55 15.20 19.98
CA MET A 44 -5.18 15.71 20.13
C MET A 44 -4.21 14.63 20.63
N TRP A 45 -4.71 13.71 21.46
CA TRP A 45 -3.94 12.60 22.02
C TRP A 45 -4.05 11.30 21.21
N GLY A 46 -4.69 11.33 20.03
CA GLY A 46 -4.80 10.18 19.14
C GLY A 46 -5.63 9.02 19.69
N ILE A 47 -6.49 9.28 20.67
CA ILE A 47 -7.43 8.27 21.19
C ILE A 47 -8.57 8.15 20.17
N THR A 48 -8.76 6.96 19.60
CA THR A 48 -9.78 6.71 18.56
C THR A 48 -11.07 6.13 19.13
N GLU A 49 -11.03 5.55 20.33
CA GLU A 49 -12.17 4.87 20.95
C GLU A 49 -12.19 5.09 22.45
N VAL A 50 -13.39 5.16 23.04
CA VAL A 50 -13.59 5.25 24.49
C VAL A 50 -14.78 4.39 24.95
N SER A 51 -14.69 3.89 26.17
CA SER A 51 -15.79 3.15 26.83
C SER A 51 -16.81 4.15 27.40
N ILE A 52 -18.08 4.05 27.00
CA ILE A 52 -19.18 4.89 27.50
C ILE A 52 -20.09 4.09 28.43
N ALA A 53 -20.66 4.75 29.44
CA ALA A 53 -21.69 4.20 30.32
C ALA A 53 -23.04 4.26 29.61
N GLU A 54 -23.81 3.17 29.65
CA GLU A 54 -25.11 3.08 29.00
C GLU A 54 -26.08 4.15 29.56
N GLU A 55 -26.57 5.04 28.69
CA GLU A 55 -27.75 5.86 28.96
C GLU A 55 -28.98 5.15 28.35
N GLU A 56 -30.04 4.99 29.16
CA GLU A 56 -31.39 4.67 28.70
C GLU A 56 -31.85 5.74 27.70
N GLY A 57 -31.67 5.50 26.40
CA GLY A 57 -32.17 6.42 25.37
C GLY A 57 -31.24 6.70 24.19
N ILE A 58 -30.08 6.04 24.10
CA ILE A 58 -29.48 5.85 22.78
C ILE A 58 -30.43 4.92 22.04
N LYS A 59 -31.36 5.48 21.24
CA LYS A 59 -31.89 4.77 20.09
C LYS A 59 -30.65 4.30 19.34
N GLU A 60 -30.34 3.01 19.48
CA GLU A 60 -29.63 2.29 18.44
C GLU A 60 -30.26 2.80 17.15
N ASN A 61 -29.44 3.34 16.25
CA ASN A 61 -29.79 3.14 14.86
C ASN A 61 -29.86 1.61 14.75
N THR A 62 -31.05 1.06 14.91
CA THR A 62 -31.34 -0.29 14.48
C THR A 62 -31.10 -0.22 12.98
N GLU A 63 -29.86 -0.53 12.59
CA GLU A 63 -29.49 -0.80 11.21
C GLU A 63 -30.60 -1.69 10.65
N SER A 64 -31.15 -1.30 9.50
CA SER A 64 -32.27 -2.03 8.96
C SER A 64 -31.85 -3.48 8.71
N ALA A 65 -32.80 -4.42 8.67
CA ALA A 65 -32.49 -5.82 8.35
C ALA A 65 -31.70 -5.95 7.03
N ALA A 66 -31.94 -5.04 6.08
CA ALA A 66 -31.19 -4.95 4.82
C ALA A 66 -29.74 -4.47 5.01
N ASP A 67 -29.47 -3.55 5.95
CA ASP A 67 -28.12 -3.10 6.28
C ASP A 67 -27.33 -4.21 6.98
N GLN A 68 -27.97 -4.97 7.87
CA GLN A 68 -27.37 -6.13 8.54
C GLN A 68 -27.05 -7.27 7.56
N GLU A 69 -27.98 -7.59 6.66
CA GLU A 69 -27.74 -8.59 5.59
C GLU A 69 -26.60 -8.16 4.67
N HIS A 70 -26.54 -6.87 4.31
CA HIS A 70 -25.44 -6.33 3.51
C HIS A 70 -24.09 -6.44 4.23
N LEU A 71 -24.04 -6.08 5.52
CA LEU A 71 -22.84 -6.14 6.34
C LEU A 71 -22.32 -7.58 6.47
N GLU A 72 -23.21 -8.54 6.76
CA GLU A 72 -22.83 -9.96 6.88
C GLU A 72 -22.31 -10.53 5.56
N LYS A 73 -22.91 -10.14 4.43
CA LYS A 73 -22.40 -10.53 3.11
C LYS A 73 -20.99 -9.99 2.87
N ILE A 74 -20.73 -8.71 3.14
CA ILE A 74 -19.39 -8.12 2.99
C ILE A 74 -18.41 -8.78 3.95
N ARG A 75 -18.81 -9.05 5.20
CA ARG A 75 -17.98 -9.74 6.19
C ARG A 75 -17.52 -11.11 5.68
N GLU A 76 -18.42 -11.91 5.12
CA GLU A 76 -18.06 -13.22 4.57
C GLU A 76 -17.18 -13.10 3.31
N GLU A 77 -17.42 -12.14 2.42
CA GLU A 77 -16.53 -11.85 1.28
C GLU A 77 -15.11 -11.52 1.77
N VAL A 78 -14.96 -10.59 2.72
CA VAL A 78 -13.66 -10.22 3.29
C VAL A 78 -13.00 -11.40 3.99
N LYS A 79 -13.79 -12.26 4.66
CA LYS A 79 -13.26 -13.44 5.35
C LYS A 79 -12.64 -14.46 4.38
N GLN A 80 -13.20 -14.58 3.17
CA GLN A 80 -12.59 -15.40 2.11
C GLN A 80 -11.25 -14.81 1.66
N ASP A 81 -11.16 -13.50 1.51
CA ASP A 81 -9.91 -12.83 1.12
C ASP A 81 -8.82 -12.99 2.21
N PHE A 82 -9.21 -13.00 3.49
CA PHE A 82 -8.31 -13.17 4.64
C PHE A 82 -7.97 -14.64 4.97
N ARG A 83 -8.32 -15.61 4.12
CA ARG A 83 -8.17 -17.04 4.42
C ARG A 83 -6.74 -17.53 4.71
N HIS A 84 -5.71 -16.74 4.37
CA HIS A 84 -4.30 -17.02 4.65
C HIS A 84 -3.77 -16.21 5.86
N VAL A 85 -4.62 -15.41 6.48
CA VAL A 85 -4.25 -14.52 7.59
C VAL A 85 -4.73 -15.11 8.91
N ASP A 86 -3.85 -15.17 9.90
CA ASP A 86 -4.21 -15.55 11.27
C ASP A 86 -5.01 -14.43 11.96
N LEU A 87 -6.34 -14.61 12.05
CA LEU A 87 -7.25 -13.64 12.67
C LEU A 87 -7.19 -13.63 14.21
N ASP A 88 -6.49 -14.58 14.84
CA ASP A 88 -6.23 -14.51 16.29
C ASP A 88 -5.19 -13.41 16.59
N HIS A 89 -4.31 -13.10 15.63
CA HIS A 89 -3.36 -12.01 15.76
C HIS A 89 -4.06 -10.63 15.88
N PRO A 90 -3.76 -9.82 16.92
CA PRO A 90 -4.48 -8.56 17.16
C PRO A 90 -4.50 -7.58 15.98
N ALA A 91 -3.37 -7.47 15.26
CA ALA A 91 -3.28 -6.59 14.09
C ALA A 91 -4.12 -7.11 12.92
N ALA A 92 -4.12 -8.42 12.67
CA ALA A 92 -4.92 -8.99 11.59
C ALA A 92 -6.42 -8.83 11.87
N ARG A 93 -6.82 -9.04 13.12
CA ARG A 93 -8.20 -8.86 13.57
C ARG A 93 -8.69 -7.43 13.40
N GLU A 94 -7.86 -6.45 13.80
CA GLU A 94 -8.20 -5.05 13.66
C GLU A 94 -8.26 -4.62 12.18
N LEU A 95 -7.31 -5.08 11.37
CA LEU A 95 -7.35 -4.83 9.94
C LEU A 95 -8.57 -5.46 9.27
N PHE A 96 -8.94 -6.69 9.65
CA PHE A 96 -10.16 -7.34 9.17
C PHE A 96 -11.40 -6.50 9.49
N ARG A 97 -11.53 -6.02 10.74
CA ARG A 97 -12.63 -5.15 11.17
C ARG A 97 -12.70 -3.88 10.32
N LEU A 98 -11.58 -3.20 10.13
CA LEU A 98 -11.49 -1.97 9.32
C LEU A 98 -11.77 -2.23 7.85
N ALA A 99 -11.33 -3.37 7.29
CA ALA A 99 -11.59 -3.76 5.92
C ALA A 99 -13.08 -4.00 5.66
N VAL A 100 -13.78 -4.70 6.57
CA VAL A 100 -15.24 -4.89 6.49
C VAL A 100 -15.96 -3.55 6.51
N GLN A 101 -15.62 -2.67 7.46
CA GLN A 101 -16.22 -1.33 7.53
C GLN A 101 -15.98 -0.53 6.24
N PHE A 102 -14.73 -0.47 5.79
CA PHE A 102 -14.34 0.28 4.60
C PHE A 102 -15.07 -0.22 3.34
N ARG A 103 -15.14 -1.53 3.14
CA ARG A 103 -15.79 -2.14 1.97
C ARG A 103 -17.32 -2.06 2.05
N CYS A 104 -17.90 -1.99 3.25
CA CYS A 104 -19.32 -1.68 3.42
C CYS A 104 -19.63 -0.25 2.96
N GLU A 105 -18.75 0.71 3.26
CA GLU A 105 -18.93 2.12 2.87
C GLU A 105 -18.59 2.40 1.39
N LYS A 106 -17.57 1.74 0.84
CA LYS A 106 -17.00 2.02 -0.49
C LYS A 106 -17.37 1.00 -1.57
N GLY A 107 -17.93 -0.14 -1.18
CA GLY A 107 -18.22 -1.28 -2.05
C GLY A 107 -17.08 -2.29 -2.13
N SER A 108 -17.43 -3.53 -2.45
CA SER A 108 -16.48 -4.65 -2.59
C SER A 108 -15.68 -4.54 -3.90
N PRO A 109 -14.33 -4.62 -3.86
CA PRO A 109 -13.44 -4.39 -5.00
C PRO A 109 -13.50 -5.48 -6.09
N HIS A 110 -13.92 -6.72 -5.75
CA HIS A 110 -13.66 -7.90 -6.58
C HIS A 110 -14.82 -8.38 -7.45
N LYS A 111 -15.92 -7.62 -7.57
CA LYS A 111 -17.15 -8.16 -8.19
C LYS A 111 -17.03 -8.59 -9.66
N ASN A 112 -16.07 -8.09 -10.46
CA ASN A 112 -16.13 -8.26 -11.92
C ASN A 112 -14.83 -8.68 -12.66
N ASN A 113 -13.70 -8.94 -12.00
CA ASN A 113 -12.45 -9.28 -12.71
C ASN A 113 -12.13 -10.78 -12.60
N ILE A 114 -12.96 -11.65 -13.15
CA ILE A 114 -12.49 -12.99 -13.53
C ILE A 114 -11.75 -12.80 -14.86
N PRO A 115 -10.45 -13.14 -14.99
CA PRO A 115 -9.79 -13.16 -16.27
C PRO A 115 -10.62 -14.04 -17.21
N GLN A 116 -11.31 -13.42 -18.16
CA GLN A 116 -11.87 -14.13 -19.29
C GLN A 116 -10.68 -14.36 -20.23
N GLY A 117 -9.93 -15.44 -20.00
CA GLY A 117 -8.72 -15.64 -20.78
C GLY A 117 -8.03 -16.97 -20.54
N ILE A 118 -8.22 -17.86 -21.52
CA ILE A 118 -7.42 -19.05 -21.85
C ILE A 118 -7.58 -20.24 -20.88
N GLU A 119 -8.64 -21.03 -21.10
CA GLU A 119 -8.53 -22.48 -20.88
C GLU A 119 -7.50 -23.01 -21.88
N LEU A 120 -6.24 -23.15 -21.47
CA LEU A 120 -5.34 -24.01 -22.22
C LEU A 120 -5.89 -25.42 -22.11
N ASN A 121 -6.50 -25.89 -23.19
CA ASN A 121 -6.85 -27.30 -23.39
C ASN A 121 -5.56 -28.11 -23.35
N GLY A 122 -5.18 -28.55 -22.15
CA GLY A 122 -3.98 -29.34 -21.90
C GLY A 122 -3.77 -29.46 -20.40
N SER A 123 -3.69 -30.69 -19.91
CA SER A 123 -3.32 -30.99 -18.52
C SER A 123 -2.09 -30.16 -18.12
N PRO A 124 -1.99 -29.65 -16.87
CA PRO A 124 -0.85 -28.86 -16.41
C PRO A 124 0.35 -29.79 -16.19
N GLY A 125 0.90 -30.32 -17.28
CA GLY A 125 2.25 -30.84 -17.31
C GLY A 125 3.17 -29.65 -17.10
N LEU A 126 3.78 -29.63 -15.91
CA LEU A 126 4.96 -28.85 -15.55
C LEU A 126 5.90 -28.67 -16.73
N ILE A 127 5.73 -27.59 -17.49
CA ILE A 127 6.89 -26.91 -18.03
C ILE A 127 7.16 -25.90 -16.93
N LYS A 128 8.08 -26.19 -16.00
CA LYS A 128 8.77 -25.13 -15.27
C LYS A 128 9.46 -24.34 -16.38
N PRO A 129 8.88 -23.27 -16.90
CA PRO A 129 9.61 -22.50 -17.88
C PRO A 129 10.74 -21.91 -17.06
N ASP A 130 11.97 -22.08 -17.52
CA ASP A 130 13.09 -21.42 -16.88
C ASP A 130 13.01 -19.93 -17.23
N ILE A 131 11.97 -19.25 -16.76
CA ILE A 131 11.67 -17.83 -17.03
C ILE A 131 12.85 -17.02 -16.54
N GLN A 132 13.39 -17.39 -15.38
CA GLN A 132 14.61 -16.81 -14.85
C GLN A 132 15.76 -16.94 -15.87
N LYS A 133 16.02 -18.13 -16.41
CA LYS A 133 17.03 -18.31 -17.46
C LYS A 133 16.69 -17.63 -18.77
N LYS A 134 15.43 -17.58 -19.22
CA LYS A 134 15.02 -16.82 -20.42
C LYS A 134 15.28 -15.33 -20.27
N ILE A 135 15.04 -14.79 -19.07
CA ILE A 135 15.38 -13.41 -18.72
C ILE A 135 16.90 -13.22 -18.67
N MET A 136 17.63 -14.15 -18.04
CA MET A 136 19.11 -14.08 -17.89
C MET A 136 19.86 -14.28 -19.21
N LEU A 137 19.39 -15.17 -20.08
CA LEU A 137 19.97 -15.46 -21.40
C LEU A 137 19.62 -14.40 -22.45
N GLN A 138 18.86 -13.36 -22.08
CA GLN A 138 18.40 -12.30 -22.97
C GLN A 138 17.50 -12.77 -24.13
N ASP A 139 16.90 -13.96 -24.02
CA ASP A 139 15.85 -14.40 -24.96
C ASP A 139 14.65 -13.43 -24.91
N VAL A 140 14.51 -12.69 -23.81
CA VAL A 140 13.57 -11.59 -23.64
C VAL A 140 14.32 -10.27 -23.48
N LYS A 141 14.09 -9.34 -24.41
CA LYS A 141 14.55 -7.95 -24.31
C LYS A 141 13.70 -7.20 -23.28
N LEU A 142 14.12 -7.26 -22.02
CA LEU A 142 13.61 -6.42 -20.94
C LEU A 142 13.65 -4.93 -21.32
N PRO A 143 12.79 -4.09 -20.72
CA PRO A 143 12.71 -2.69 -21.12
C PRO A 143 14.06 -2.01 -20.89
N GLU A 144 14.47 -1.24 -21.89
CA GLU A 144 15.61 -0.35 -21.73
C GLU A 144 15.29 0.67 -20.65
N ILE A 145 16.27 0.93 -19.80
CA ILE A 145 16.12 1.90 -18.74
C ILE A 145 16.21 3.31 -19.35
N PRO A 146 15.22 4.19 -19.11
CA PRO A 146 15.32 5.59 -19.51
C PRO A 146 16.59 6.25 -18.95
N SER A 147 17.30 7.03 -19.78
CA SER A 147 18.53 7.72 -19.37
C SER A 147 18.32 8.62 -18.14
N ILE A 148 17.12 9.18 -17.99
CA ILE A 148 16.71 9.99 -16.84
C ILE A 148 16.91 9.25 -15.51
N ILE A 149 16.76 7.93 -15.46
CA ILE A 149 16.93 7.15 -14.22
C ILE A 149 18.40 7.06 -13.83
N PHE A 150 19.31 6.89 -14.79
CA PHE A 150 20.75 6.94 -14.51
C PHE A 150 21.17 8.32 -14.02
N GLU A 151 20.69 9.38 -14.70
CA GLU A 151 20.99 10.75 -14.28
C GLU A 151 20.46 11.03 -12.87
N LEU A 152 19.24 10.59 -12.53
CA LEU A 152 18.69 10.75 -11.17
C LEU A 152 19.51 9.98 -10.13
N ASN A 153 19.95 8.75 -10.44
CA ASN A 153 20.81 7.98 -9.55
C ASN A 153 22.15 8.66 -9.29
N ASP A 154 22.80 9.17 -10.35
CA ASP A 154 24.10 9.84 -10.23
C ASP A 154 23.97 11.11 -9.39
N ILE A 155 22.93 11.92 -9.62
CA ILE A 155 22.71 13.15 -8.83
C ILE A 155 22.33 12.85 -7.37
N MET A 156 21.54 11.81 -7.11
CA MET A 156 21.24 11.41 -5.73
C MET A 156 22.45 10.87 -4.97
N ALA A 157 23.47 10.39 -5.67
CA ALA A 157 24.72 9.92 -5.08
C ALA A 157 25.75 11.05 -4.86
N ASP A 158 25.57 12.20 -5.51
CA ASP A 158 26.46 13.36 -5.40
C ASP A 158 26.09 14.23 -4.17
N PRO A 159 26.95 14.32 -3.14
CA PRO A 159 26.68 15.17 -1.98
C PRO A 159 26.68 16.68 -2.30
N MET A 160 27.22 17.09 -3.45
CA MET A 160 27.28 18.49 -3.91
C MET A 160 26.15 18.86 -4.87
N ALA A 161 25.24 17.93 -5.16
CA ALA A 161 24.10 18.16 -6.04
C ALA A 161 23.21 19.31 -5.55
N SER A 162 22.93 20.27 -6.43
CA SER A 162 22.05 21.39 -6.14
C SER A 162 20.58 21.07 -6.46
N ALA A 163 19.67 21.92 -5.95
CA ALA A 163 18.26 21.85 -6.28
C ALA A 163 17.99 22.00 -7.80
N ASP A 164 18.79 22.84 -8.46
CA ASP A 164 18.67 23.09 -9.89
C ASP A 164 19.13 21.91 -10.74
N ASP A 165 20.04 21.08 -10.24
CA ASP A 165 20.48 19.91 -10.99
C ASP A 165 19.38 18.85 -11.10
N ILE A 166 18.69 18.54 -9.99
CA ILE A 166 17.50 17.68 -10.02
C ILE A 166 16.39 18.29 -10.88
N ALA A 167 16.13 19.59 -10.70
CA ALA A 167 15.09 20.27 -11.48
C ALA A 167 15.36 20.19 -12.99
N ARG A 168 16.62 20.33 -13.41
CA ARG A 168 17.04 20.20 -14.81
C ARG A 168 16.77 18.81 -15.37
N ILE A 169 17.03 17.75 -14.60
CA ILE A 169 16.74 16.37 -15.03
C ILE A 169 15.24 16.16 -15.17
N VAL A 170 14.47 16.49 -14.14
CA VAL A 170 13.01 16.29 -14.12
C VAL A 170 12.33 17.09 -15.23
N SER A 171 12.85 18.29 -15.55
CA SER A 171 12.31 19.14 -16.61
C SER A 171 12.44 18.56 -18.02
N LYS A 172 13.27 17.52 -18.22
CA LYS A 172 13.33 16.78 -19.49
C LYS A 172 12.03 16.02 -19.79
N SER A 173 11.21 15.77 -18.78
CA SER A 173 9.92 15.08 -18.89
C SER A 173 8.79 15.91 -18.25
N PRO A 174 8.01 16.67 -19.04
CA PRO A 174 6.90 17.47 -18.52
C PRO A 174 5.83 16.64 -17.80
N SER A 175 5.60 15.39 -18.23
CA SER A 175 4.68 14.47 -17.56
C SER A 175 5.20 14.08 -16.17
N LEU A 176 6.49 13.75 -16.05
CA LEU A 176 7.13 13.48 -14.77
C LEU A 176 7.03 14.67 -13.81
N ALA A 177 7.39 15.87 -14.29
CA ALA A 177 7.30 17.10 -13.51
C ALA A 177 5.87 17.34 -12.98
N THR A 178 4.87 17.11 -13.83
CA THR A 178 3.45 17.26 -13.46
C THR A 178 3.04 16.30 -12.35
N VAL A 179 3.39 15.02 -12.47
CA VAL A 179 3.08 14.01 -11.44
C VAL A 179 3.79 14.33 -10.14
N LEU A 180 5.07 14.69 -10.22
CA LEU A 180 5.86 15.02 -9.05
C LEU A 180 5.30 16.23 -8.30
N LEU A 181 4.94 17.30 -9.00
CA LEU A 181 4.29 18.46 -8.38
C LEU A 181 2.93 18.11 -7.77
N LYS A 182 2.14 17.19 -8.35
CA LYS A 182 0.91 16.71 -7.72
C LYS A 182 1.18 15.98 -6.40
N ILE A 183 2.22 15.13 -6.35
CA ILE A 183 2.62 14.43 -5.11
C ILE A 183 3.06 15.43 -4.04
N VAL A 184 3.92 16.38 -4.42
CA VAL A 184 4.45 17.43 -3.54
C VAL A 184 3.33 18.32 -2.98
N ASN A 185 2.28 18.57 -3.75
CA ASN A 185 1.12 19.35 -3.31
C ASN A 185 0.02 18.49 -2.65
N SER A 186 0.25 17.21 -2.38
CA SER A 186 -0.72 16.37 -1.68
C SER A 186 -0.90 16.81 -0.23
N ALA A 187 -2.04 16.44 0.36
CA ALA A 187 -2.37 16.75 1.75
C ALA A 187 -1.31 16.25 2.77
N PHE A 188 -0.44 15.31 2.35
CA PHE A 188 0.68 14.82 3.16
C PHE A 188 1.64 15.91 3.61
N TYR A 189 2.09 16.75 2.66
CA TYR A 189 3.10 17.78 2.94
C TYR A 189 2.51 19.01 3.62
N GLY A 190 1.20 19.24 3.48
CA GLY A 190 0.48 20.29 4.21
C GLY A 190 1.01 21.70 3.96
N PHE A 191 1.62 21.97 2.81
CA PHE A 191 2.22 23.28 2.55
C PHE A 191 1.15 24.39 2.52
N PRO A 192 1.44 25.58 3.09
CA PRO A 192 0.49 26.68 3.18
C PRO A 192 0.19 27.32 1.82
N SER A 193 1.06 27.10 0.83
CA SER A 193 0.90 27.59 -0.54
C SER A 193 1.29 26.50 -1.52
N LYS A 194 0.64 26.51 -2.69
CA LYS A 194 0.95 25.58 -3.77
C LYS A 194 2.41 25.74 -4.23
N ILE A 195 3.10 24.63 -4.40
CA ILE A 195 4.41 24.54 -5.05
C ILE A 195 4.20 24.39 -6.55
N ASP A 196 4.75 25.30 -7.33
CA ASP A 196 4.51 25.45 -8.78
C ASP A 196 5.72 25.08 -9.65
N ASN A 197 6.89 24.83 -9.05
CA ASN A 197 8.11 24.48 -9.78
C ASN A 197 8.98 23.47 -9.00
N ILE A 198 9.80 22.73 -9.75
CA ILE A 198 10.60 21.61 -9.21
C ILE A 198 11.73 22.12 -8.32
N THR A 199 12.43 23.20 -8.68
CA THR A 199 13.49 23.77 -7.84
C THR A 199 12.98 24.08 -6.44
N ARG A 200 11.82 24.74 -6.32
CA ARG A 200 11.18 25.02 -5.02
C ARG A 200 10.79 23.76 -4.27
N ALA A 201 10.29 22.73 -4.95
CA ALA A 201 10.01 21.44 -4.32
C ALA A 201 11.29 20.81 -3.74
N VAL A 202 12.39 20.86 -4.49
CA VAL A 202 13.69 20.33 -4.04
C VAL A 202 14.25 21.12 -2.87
N THR A 203 14.15 22.45 -2.86
CA THR A 203 14.63 23.28 -1.75
C THR A 203 13.89 22.99 -0.45
N ILE A 204 12.59 22.69 -0.51
CA ILE A 204 11.75 22.48 0.68
C ILE A 204 11.84 21.03 1.18
N ILE A 205 11.80 20.05 0.27
CA ILE A 205 11.71 18.62 0.61
C ILE A 205 13.10 17.96 0.64
N GLY A 206 14.02 18.44 -0.18
CA GLY A 206 15.39 17.94 -0.29
C GLY A 206 15.65 17.17 -1.58
N THR A 207 16.88 17.29 -2.08
CA THR A 207 17.39 16.68 -3.32
C THR A 207 17.14 15.17 -3.37
N ARG A 208 17.43 14.46 -2.28
CA ARG A 208 17.34 13.01 -2.21
C ARG A 208 15.90 12.49 -2.26
N GLU A 209 14.99 13.16 -1.57
CA GLU A 209 13.58 12.78 -1.51
C GLU A 209 12.88 13.05 -2.85
N ILE A 210 13.10 14.24 -3.45
CA ILE A 210 12.57 14.55 -4.78
C ILE A 210 13.18 13.65 -5.86
N GLY A 211 14.48 13.39 -5.80
CA GLY A 211 15.15 12.45 -6.70
C GLY A 211 14.56 11.04 -6.60
N SER A 212 14.28 10.56 -5.38
CA SER A 212 13.67 9.25 -5.16
C SER A 212 12.28 9.18 -5.79
N LEU A 213 11.42 10.19 -5.55
CA LEU A 213 10.10 10.27 -6.19
C LEU A 213 10.21 10.28 -7.71
N ALA A 214 11.06 11.13 -8.26
CA ALA A 214 11.26 11.25 -9.70
C ALA A 214 11.67 9.90 -10.32
N LEU A 215 12.55 9.16 -9.62
CA LEU A 215 13.01 7.85 -10.04
C LEU A 215 11.86 6.84 -10.05
N GLY A 216 11.12 6.74 -8.94
CA GLY A 216 10.01 5.80 -8.81
C GLY A 216 8.91 6.01 -9.86
N ILE A 217 8.55 7.28 -10.10
CA ILE A 217 7.55 7.64 -11.10
C ILE A 217 8.07 7.32 -12.51
N SER A 218 9.34 7.62 -12.80
CA SER A 218 9.94 7.30 -14.10
C SER A 218 9.94 5.80 -14.37
N VAL A 219 10.21 4.99 -13.33
CA VAL A 219 10.19 3.53 -13.43
C VAL A 219 8.79 3.00 -13.73
N ILE A 220 7.76 3.44 -13.00
CA ILE A 220 6.41 2.87 -13.19
C ILE A 220 5.84 3.21 -14.57
N THR A 221 6.23 4.35 -15.16
CA THR A 221 5.80 4.75 -16.51
C THR A 221 6.42 3.92 -17.65
N ILE A 222 7.40 3.05 -17.38
CA ILE A 222 7.99 2.15 -18.41
C ILE A 222 7.00 1.07 -18.86
N PHE A 223 6.03 0.74 -18.00
CA PHE A 223 5.16 -0.41 -18.18
C PHE A 223 3.84 -0.04 -18.86
N GLU A 224 3.93 0.25 -20.15
CA GLU A 224 2.78 0.37 -21.05
C GLU A 224 2.60 -0.90 -21.91
N GLY A 225 1.42 -1.06 -22.51
CA GLY A 225 1.13 -2.13 -23.49
C GLY A 225 0.83 -3.51 -22.89
N ILE A 226 0.48 -3.57 -21.60
CA ILE A 226 -0.02 -4.80 -20.97
C ILE A 226 -1.48 -5.01 -21.39
N PRO A 227 -1.88 -6.21 -21.85
CA PRO A 227 -3.26 -6.49 -22.24
C PRO A 227 -4.25 -6.25 -21.09
N GLU A 228 -5.31 -5.47 -21.34
CA GLU A 228 -6.37 -5.21 -20.34
C GLU A 228 -7.08 -6.48 -19.86
N THR A 229 -7.09 -7.53 -20.71
CA THR A 229 -7.63 -8.85 -20.37
C THR A 229 -6.84 -9.57 -19.28
N LEU A 230 -5.56 -9.21 -19.10
CA LEU A 230 -4.70 -9.72 -18.04
C LEU A 230 -4.71 -8.80 -16.83
N MET A 231 -4.46 -7.51 -17.06
CA MET A 231 -4.33 -6.55 -15.97
C MET A 231 -4.81 -5.16 -16.41
N ASN A 232 -5.74 -4.61 -15.63
CA ASN A 232 -6.11 -3.21 -15.75
C ASN A 232 -4.99 -2.35 -15.16
N MET A 233 -4.27 -1.60 -16.01
CA MET A 233 -3.10 -0.83 -15.56
C MET A 233 -3.46 0.34 -14.63
N PHE A 234 -4.68 0.88 -14.71
CA PHE A 234 -5.15 1.82 -13.70
C PHE A 234 -5.23 1.16 -12.32
N ALA A 235 -5.79 -0.04 -12.21
CA ALA A 235 -5.87 -0.79 -10.96
C ALA A 235 -4.48 -1.18 -10.43
N PHE A 236 -3.57 -1.60 -11.32
CA PHE A 236 -2.18 -1.94 -10.99
C PHE A 236 -1.42 -0.73 -10.43
N MET A 237 -1.47 0.40 -11.13
CA MET A 237 -0.81 1.62 -10.65
C MET A 237 -1.45 2.10 -9.35
N ARG A 238 -2.78 2.05 -9.24
CA ARG A 238 -3.49 2.46 -8.03
C ARG A 238 -3.08 1.63 -6.81
N HIS A 239 -2.86 0.33 -6.98
CA HIS A 239 -2.28 -0.56 -5.95
C HIS A 239 -0.89 -0.10 -5.53
N GLY A 240 0.01 0.09 -6.49
CA GLY A 240 1.37 0.59 -6.21
C GLY A 240 1.34 1.95 -5.48
N PHE A 241 0.54 2.91 -5.95
CA PHE A 241 0.40 4.21 -5.28
C PHE A 241 -0.16 4.08 -3.86
N ALA A 242 -1.16 3.22 -3.64
CA ALA A 242 -1.70 2.96 -2.31
C ALA A 242 -0.63 2.39 -1.36
N CYS A 243 0.11 1.36 -1.80
CA CYS A 243 1.23 0.78 -1.06
C CYS A 243 2.31 1.82 -0.75
N GLY A 244 2.67 2.65 -1.73
CA GLY A 244 3.64 3.73 -1.55
C GLY A 244 3.18 4.78 -0.53
N ILE A 245 1.94 5.25 -0.65
CA ILE A 245 1.35 6.23 0.28
C ILE A 245 1.31 5.67 1.70
N ILE A 246 0.83 4.44 1.88
CA ILE A 246 0.75 3.79 3.20
C ILE A 246 2.15 3.59 3.77
N SER A 247 3.11 3.13 2.96
CA SER A 247 4.52 3.00 3.38
C SER A 247 5.09 4.33 3.87
N ARG A 248 4.83 5.41 3.13
CA ARG A 248 5.27 6.76 3.49
C ARG A 248 4.67 7.23 4.82
N ILE A 249 3.36 7.05 5.00
CA ILE A 249 2.65 7.45 6.22
C ILE A 249 3.17 6.65 7.42
N LEU A 250 3.32 5.33 7.29
CA LEU A 250 3.86 4.48 8.35
C LEU A 250 5.28 4.87 8.74
N THR A 251 6.12 5.18 7.75
CA THR A 251 7.50 5.65 7.98
C THR A 251 7.51 6.97 8.76
N ALA A 252 6.66 7.93 8.36
CA ALA A 252 6.53 9.21 9.03
C ALA A 252 6.00 9.08 10.47
N GLN A 253 4.99 8.23 10.70
CA GLN A 253 4.47 7.92 12.05
C GLN A 253 5.55 7.35 12.97
N LYS A 254 6.50 6.59 12.40
CA LYS A 254 7.65 6.06 13.14
C LYS A 254 8.81 7.06 13.31
N ASN A 255 8.68 8.29 12.80
CA ASN A 255 9.77 9.28 12.73
C ASN A 255 11.04 8.72 12.07
N MET A 256 10.88 7.83 11.09
CA MET A 256 11.99 7.29 10.32
C MET A 256 12.33 8.23 9.16
N PRO A 257 13.62 8.38 8.81
CA PRO A 257 14.01 9.15 7.63
C PRO A 257 13.62 8.42 6.34
N GLN A 258 13.86 9.06 5.19
CA GLN A 258 13.73 8.44 3.86
C GLN A 258 12.28 8.06 3.49
N THR A 259 11.32 8.88 3.90
CA THR A 259 9.88 8.65 3.65
C THR A 259 9.56 8.47 2.18
N GLU A 260 10.21 9.22 1.27
CA GLU A 260 9.98 9.07 -0.16
C GLU A 260 10.68 7.83 -0.74
N GLN A 261 11.78 7.36 -0.14
CA GLN A 261 12.36 6.07 -0.52
C GLN A 261 11.42 4.91 -0.18
N LEU A 262 10.75 4.94 0.97
CA LEU A 262 9.75 3.93 1.33
C LEU A 262 8.48 4.07 0.49
N PHE A 263 8.09 5.30 0.14
CA PHE A 263 7.04 5.52 -0.87
C PHE A 263 7.36 4.80 -2.17
N VAL A 264 8.57 4.99 -2.70
CA VAL A 264 9.01 4.35 -3.96
C VAL A 264 9.12 2.83 -3.81
N SER A 265 9.55 2.34 -2.65
CA SER A 265 9.59 0.91 -2.36
C SER A 265 8.19 0.29 -2.42
N GLY A 266 7.19 0.94 -1.81
CA GLY A 266 5.78 0.53 -1.92
C GLY A 266 5.21 0.70 -3.33
N LEU A 267 5.57 1.76 -4.05
CA LEU A 267 5.14 1.98 -5.43
C LEU A 267 5.59 0.87 -6.38
N LEU A 268 6.81 0.37 -6.19
CA LEU A 268 7.47 -0.56 -7.10
C LEU A 268 7.54 -2.00 -6.59
N HIS A 269 6.95 -2.34 -5.45
CA HIS A 269 7.06 -3.68 -4.84
C HIS A 269 6.64 -4.82 -5.79
N ASP A 270 5.64 -4.56 -6.63
CA ASP A 270 5.09 -5.53 -7.59
C ASP A 270 5.64 -5.38 -9.02
N ILE A 271 6.75 -4.65 -9.22
CA ILE A 271 7.31 -4.41 -10.56
C ILE A 271 7.65 -5.69 -11.33
N GLY A 272 8.00 -6.77 -10.62
CA GLY A 272 8.22 -8.08 -11.24
C GLY A 272 6.96 -8.64 -11.91
N ARG A 273 5.76 -8.36 -11.38
CA ARG A 273 4.49 -8.76 -12.02
C ARG A 273 4.25 -8.01 -13.31
N ALA A 274 4.62 -6.72 -13.38
CA ALA A 274 4.55 -5.97 -14.63
C ALA A 274 5.43 -6.60 -15.73
N ILE A 275 6.59 -7.16 -15.37
CA ILE A 275 7.44 -7.93 -16.29
C ILE A 275 6.74 -9.22 -16.74
N ILE A 276 6.15 -9.97 -15.81
CA ILE A 276 5.40 -11.20 -16.13
C ILE A 276 4.25 -10.88 -17.10
N TYR A 277 3.44 -9.86 -16.81
CA TYR A 277 2.31 -9.46 -17.65
C TYR A 277 2.72 -9.02 -19.05
N LYS A 278 3.80 -8.25 -19.16
CA LYS A 278 4.25 -7.69 -20.44
C LYS A 278 4.96 -8.70 -21.33
N TYR A 279 5.81 -9.55 -20.74
CA TYR A 279 6.72 -10.41 -21.51
C TYR A 279 6.34 -11.88 -21.49
N PHE A 280 5.48 -12.30 -20.56
CA PHE A 280 4.99 -13.66 -20.44
C PHE A 280 3.45 -13.72 -20.28
N PRO A 281 2.68 -13.04 -21.15
CA PRO A 281 1.24 -12.86 -20.98
C PRO A 281 0.47 -14.17 -20.84
N ASP A 282 0.83 -15.21 -21.59
CA ASP A 282 0.19 -16.54 -21.50
C ASP A 282 0.41 -17.19 -20.11
N HIS A 283 1.62 -17.06 -19.57
CA HIS A 283 1.93 -17.58 -18.24
C HIS A 283 1.19 -16.79 -17.17
N ALA A 284 1.09 -15.47 -17.34
CA ALA A 284 0.35 -14.62 -16.43
C ALA A 284 -1.14 -14.97 -16.37
N GLY A 285 -1.76 -15.20 -17.53
CA GLY A 285 -3.16 -15.66 -17.61
C GLY A 285 -3.38 -16.98 -16.86
N LEU A 286 -2.46 -17.94 -17.03
CA LEU A 286 -2.51 -19.21 -16.29
C LEU A 286 -2.38 -19.03 -14.78
N LEU A 287 -1.43 -18.21 -14.33
CA LEU A 287 -1.21 -17.95 -12.89
C LEU A 287 -2.42 -17.32 -12.24
N LEU A 288 -3.01 -16.31 -12.87
CA LEU A 288 -4.21 -15.64 -12.39
C LEU A 288 -5.40 -16.60 -12.29
N ASN A 289 -5.60 -17.46 -13.29
CA ASN A 289 -6.66 -18.47 -13.27
C ASN A 289 -6.42 -19.54 -12.21
N ARG A 290 -5.17 -19.98 -12.04
CA ARG A 290 -4.79 -20.99 -11.03
C ARG A 290 -4.97 -20.49 -9.62
N SER A 291 -4.45 -19.30 -9.29
CA SER A 291 -4.64 -18.68 -7.97
C SER A 291 -6.13 -18.54 -7.63
N PHE A 292 -6.95 -18.15 -8.61
CA PHE A 292 -8.41 -18.10 -8.44
C PHE A 292 -9.03 -19.46 -8.12
N LYS A 293 -8.68 -20.51 -8.88
CA LYS A 293 -9.24 -21.87 -8.70
C LYS A 293 -8.72 -22.59 -7.45
N SER A 294 -7.44 -22.42 -7.12
CA SER A 294 -6.79 -23.10 -6.00
C SER A 294 -7.04 -22.39 -4.67
N GLY A 295 -7.32 -21.09 -4.71
CA GLY A 295 -7.38 -20.25 -3.52
C GLY A 295 -6.02 -20.04 -2.85
N LYS A 296 -4.91 -20.33 -3.54
CA LYS A 296 -3.55 -19.98 -3.11
C LYS A 296 -3.23 -18.52 -3.46
N LEU A 297 -2.29 -17.94 -2.72
CA LEU A 297 -1.75 -16.61 -3.01
C LEU A 297 -1.04 -16.63 -4.36
N LEU A 298 -1.14 -15.53 -5.12
CA LEU A 298 -0.60 -15.45 -6.47
C LEU A 298 0.93 -15.64 -6.48
N TYR A 299 1.64 -15.09 -5.49
CA TYR A 299 3.10 -15.25 -5.40
C TYR A 299 3.53 -16.70 -5.14
N GLN A 300 2.66 -17.52 -4.53
CA GLN A 300 2.92 -18.95 -4.32
C GLN A 300 2.74 -19.72 -5.63
N GLU A 301 1.69 -19.41 -6.41
CA GLU A 301 1.50 -19.99 -7.74
C GLU A 301 2.63 -19.59 -8.70
N GLU A 302 3.15 -18.36 -8.60
CA GLU A 302 4.35 -17.93 -9.33
C GLU A 302 5.55 -18.85 -9.01
N GLY A 303 5.84 -19.07 -7.72
CA GLY A 303 6.91 -20.00 -7.31
C GLY A 303 6.69 -21.44 -7.79
N ASP A 304 5.47 -21.96 -7.62
CA ASP A 304 5.10 -23.33 -8.02
C ASP A 304 5.21 -23.55 -9.54
N CYS A 305 4.81 -22.56 -10.36
CA CYS A 305 4.70 -22.71 -11.80
C CYS A 305 5.92 -22.18 -12.57
N LEU A 306 6.52 -21.08 -12.12
CA LEU A 306 7.62 -20.40 -12.81
C LEU A 306 9.00 -20.74 -12.21
N GLY A 307 9.03 -21.34 -11.01
CA GLY A 307 10.27 -21.58 -10.26
C GLY A 307 10.89 -20.34 -9.63
N CYS A 308 10.24 -19.19 -9.75
CA CYS A 308 10.62 -17.91 -9.14
C CYS A 308 9.36 -17.05 -8.94
N SER A 309 9.42 -16.09 -8.03
CA SER A 309 8.33 -15.13 -7.79
C SER A 309 8.57 -13.80 -8.49
N HIS A 310 7.56 -12.93 -8.47
CA HIS A 310 7.72 -11.54 -8.88
C HIS A 310 8.79 -10.78 -8.07
N THR A 311 9.06 -11.15 -6.81
CA THR A 311 10.12 -10.51 -6.02
C THR A 311 11.50 -10.85 -6.58
N ASP A 312 11.70 -12.08 -7.06
CA ASP A 312 12.95 -12.50 -7.70
C ASP A 312 13.17 -11.76 -9.04
N ILE A 313 12.13 -11.70 -9.86
CA ILE A 313 12.16 -10.98 -11.14
C ILE A 313 12.40 -9.48 -10.91
N GLY A 314 11.73 -8.90 -9.91
CA GLY A 314 11.93 -7.53 -9.47
C GLY A 314 13.38 -7.29 -9.05
N MET A 315 13.94 -8.13 -8.18
CA MET A 315 15.34 -8.05 -7.76
C MET A 315 16.30 -8.04 -8.98
N MET A 316 16.10 -8.95 -9.93
CA MET A 316 16.92 -9.04 -11.15
C MET A 316 16.84 -7.75 -11.97
N LEU A 317 15.64 -7.18 -12.10
CA LEU A 317 15.42 -5.93 -12.83
C LEU A 317 16.11 -4.75 -12.14
N LEU A 318 15.92 -4.59 -10.82
CA LEU A 318 16.49 -3.52 -10.02
C LEU A 318 18.02 -3.56 -10.04
N LYS A 319 18.62 -4.75 -9.96
CA LYS A 319 20.08 -4.96 -10.13
C LYS A 319 20.55 -4.58 -11.52
N LYS A 320 19.85 -5.02 -12.57
CA LYS A 320 20.19 -4.69 -13.96
C LYS A 320 20.16 -3.18 -14.19
N TRP A 321 19.23 -2.49 -13.56
CA TRP A 321 19.07 -1.04 -13.61
C TRP A 321 19.97 -0.27 -12.64
N LYS A 322 20.78 -0.97 -11.82
CA LYS A 322 21.67 -0.38 -10.81
C LYS A 322 20.92 0.55 -9.85
N LEU A 323 19.68 0.19 -9.47
CA LEU A 323 18.91 0.97 -8.51
C LEU A 323 19.47 0.81 -7.09
N PRO A 324 19.20 1.77 -6.18
CA PRO A 324 19.75 1.72 -4.82
C PRO A 324 19.43 0.42 -4.09
N PHE A 325 20.43 -0.14 -3.39
CA PHE A 325 20.30 -1.42 -2.68
C PHE A 325 19.15 -1.47 -1.67
N ASN A 326 18.86 -0.35 -0.97
CA ASN A 326 17.72 -0.29 -0.06
C ASN A 326 16.39 -0.52 -0.79
N LEU A 327 16.24 0.03 -1.99
CA LEU A 327 15.04 -0.16 -2.81
C LEU A 327 14.93 -1.62 -3.27
N GLU A 328 16.04 -2.19 -3.75
CA GLU A 328 16.15 -3.61 -4.09
C GLU A 328 15.74 -4.51 -2.91
N SER A 329 16.32 -4.29 -1.73
CA SER A 329 16.06 -5.07 -0.52
C SER A 329 14.61 -4.95 -0.07
N ASN A 330 14.04 -3.75 -0.02
CA ASN A 330 12.67 -3.56 0.46
C ASN A 330 11.66 -4.25 -0.46
N ILE A 331 11.86 -4.16 -1.78
CA ILE A 331 10.98 -4.77 -2.77
C ILE A 331 11.15 -6.30 -2.78
N SER A 332 12.37 -6.81 -2.72
CA SER A 332 12.61 -8.25 -2.88
C SER A 332 12.16 -9.07 -1.67
N PHE A 333 12.08 -8.45 -0.50
CA PHE A 333 11.74 -9.14 0.76
C PHE A 333 10.36 -8.79 1.30
N HIS A 334 9.48 -8.08 0.57
CA HIS A 334 8.19 -7.66 1.13
C HIS A 334 7.24 -8.81 1.50
N HIS A 335 7.39 -10.02 0.95
CA HIS A 335 6.66 -11.23 1.39
C HIS A 335 7.34 -12.00 2.53
N ASN A 336 8.60 -11.67 2.84
CA ASN A 336 9.37 -12.27 3.94
C ASN A 336 10.29 -11.22 4.60
N PRO A 337 9.72 -10.15 5.17
CA PRO A 337 10.47 -8.98 5.62
C PRO A 337 11.43 -9.28 6.77
N SER A 338 11.13 -10.26 7.61
CA SER A 338 12.02 -10.68 8.72
C SER A 338 13.39 -11.19 8.24
N SER A 339 13.48 -11.67 7.00
CA SER A 339 14.72 -12.14 6.38
C SER A 339 15.49 -11.06 5.62
N ALA A 340 14.97 -9.82 5.56
CA ALA A 340 15.60 -8.74 4.83
C ALA A 340 16.88 -8.23 5.53
N PRO A 341 17.87 -7.70 4.79
CA PRO A 341 18.96 -6.90 5.34
C PRO A 341 18.49 -5.74 6.24
N SER A 342 17.33 -5.16 5.92
CA SER A 342 16.67 -4.13 6.72
C SER A 342 15.22 -4.54 7.03
N PRO A 343 14.99 -5.38 8.07
CA PRO A 343 13.68 -5.94 8.36
C PRO A 343 12.59 -4.90 8.62
N THR A 344 12.94 -3.79 9.28
CA THR A 344 11.98 -2.72 9.55
C THR A 344 11.50 -2.04 8.28
N HIS A 345 12.39 -1.79 7.31
CA HIS A 345 12.03 -1.10 6.07
C HIS A 345 11.21 -2.01 5.14
N ALA A 346 11.63 -3.27 4.99
CA ALA A 346 10.83 -4.27 4.28
C ALA A 346 9.48 -4.53 4.98
N GLY A 347 9.45 -4.52 6.32
CA GLY A 347 8.25 -4.67 7.13
C GLY A 347 7.22 -3.56 6.92
N ILE A 348 7.67 -2.32 6.64
CA ILE A 348 6.78 -1.21 6.28
C ILE A 348 6.09 -1.48 4.95
N VAL A 349 6.85 -1.93 3.93
CA VAL A 349 6.30 -2.26 2.61
C VAL A 349 5.36 -3.46 2.69
N HIS A 350 5.75 -4.48 3.44
CA HIS A 350 4.93 -5.66 3.74
C HIS A 350 3.57 -5.28 4.34
N LEU A 351 3.57 -4.47 5.40
CA LEU A 351 2.34 -4.04 6.04
C LEU A 351 1.50 -3.16 5.11
N ALA A 352 2.14 -2.31 4.31
CA ALA A 352 1.44 -1.49 3.33
C ALA A 352 0.72 -2.33 2.26
N ASP A 353 1.35 -3.39 1.76
CA ASP A 353 0.75 -4.32 0.81
C ASP A 353 -0.44 -5.07 1.44
N ILE A 354 -0.30 -5.56 2.67
CA ILE A 354 -1.39 -6.22 3.40
C ILE A 354 -2.59 -5.28 3.60
N ILE A 355 -2.36 -4.04 4.06
CA ILE A 355 -3.44 -3.05 4.23
C ILE A 355 -4.10 -2.74 2.88
N THR A 356 -3.32 -2.60 1.82
CA THR A 356 -3.82 -2.28 0.47
C THR A 356 -4.73 -3.40 -0.07
N ASN A 357 -4.30 -4.66 0.02
CA ASN A 357 -5.11 -5.82 -0.38
C ASN A 357 -6.35 -5.97 0.50
N ALA A 358 -6.23 -5.81 1.82
CA ALA A 358 -7.36 -5.86 2.75
C ALA A 358 -8.46 -4.85 2.39
N LEU A 359 -8.08 -3.63 2.00
CA LEU A 359 -9.01 -2.58 1.61
C LEU A 359 -9.50 -2.67 0.16
N GLY A 360 -8.81 -3.45 -0.69
CA GLY A 360 -9.13 -3.52 -2.12
C GLY A 360 -8.71 -2.26 -2.89
N LEU A 361 -7.60 -1.64 -2.50
CA LEU A 361 -7.17 -0.38 -3.10
C LEU A 361 -6.41 -0.61 -4.42
N GLY A 362 -7.15 -0.93 -5.49
CA GLY A 362 -6.54 -1.36 -6.76
C GLY A 362 -6.29 -2.87 -6.75
N SER A 363 -5.45 -3.36 -7.66
CA SER A 363 -5.00 -4.75 -7.65
C SER A 363 -3.77 -4.92 -8.53
N SER A 364 -2.81 -5.72 -8.08
CA SER A 364 -1.70 -6.22 -8.90
C SER A 364 -1.95 -7.62 -9.48
N GLY A 365 -3.15 -8.17 -9.31
CA GLY A 365 -3.54 -9.54 -9.65
C GLY A 365 -3.81 -10.42 -8.43
N GLU A 366 -3.20 -10.08 -7.29
CA GLU A 366 -3.53 -10.69 -6.00
C GLU A 366 -4.96 -10.33 -5.60
N ARG A 367 -5.67 -11.32 -5.04
CA ARG A 367 -7.06 -11.20 -4.58
C ARG A 367 -7.20 -11.48 -3.10
N LEU A 368 -6.26 -12.24 -2.55
CA LEU A 368 -6.25 -12.64 -1.15
C LEU A 368 -5.32 -11.71 -0.39
N VAL A 369 -5.55 -11.60 0.91
CA VAL A 369 -4.66 -10.82 1.78
C VAL A 369 -3.46 -11.69 2.15
N PRO A 370 -2.22 -11.25 1.86
CA PRO A 370 -1.02 -11.98 2.27
C PRO A 370 -0.94 -12.11 3.80
N PRO A 371 -0.35 -13.20 4.32
CA PRO A 371 -0.17 -13.38 5.77
C PRO A 371 0.75 -12.31 6.34
N LEU A 372 0.44 -11.86 7.55
CA LEU A 372 1.31 -10.95 8.31
C LEU A 372 2.51 -11.71 8.88
N ASP A 373 3.72 -11.24 8.58
CA ASP A 373 4.94 -11.68 9.26
C ASP A 373 4.95 -11.12 10.68
N SER A 374 4.71 -11.98 11.68
CA SER A 374 4.61 -11.58 13.08
C SER A 374 5.92 -11.03 13.64
N ILE A 375 7.08 -11.50 13.14
CA ILE A 375 8.38 -10.99 13.58
C ILE A 375 8.55 -9.57 13.08
N ALA A 376 8.25 -9.32 11.80
CA ALA A 376 8.31 -7.99 11.23
C ALA A 376 7.30 -7.05 11.91
N TRP A 377 6.06 -7.48 12.14
CA TRP A 377 5.06 -6.70 12.89
C TRP A 377 5.58 -6.26 14.26
N ASN A 378 6.13 -7.19 15.04
CA ASN A 378 6.67 -6.88 16.37
C ASN A 378 7.84 -5.89 16.27
N ASN A 379 8.72 -6.05 15.29
CA ASN A 379 9.85 -5.15 15.05
C ASN A 379 9.42 -3.75 14.56
N LEU A 380 8.23 -3.62 13.95
CA LEU A 380 7.69 -2.31 13.60
C LEU A 380 7.33 -1.50 14.84
N GLY A 381 7.00 -2.11 15.98
CA GLY A 381 6.69 -1.38 17.22
C GLY A 381 5.58 -0.33 17.05
N ILE A 382 4.61 -0.59 16.17
CA ILE A 382 3.45 0.27 15.94
C ILE A 382 2.20 -0.34 16.61
N SER A 383 1.27 0.51 17.02
CA SER A 383 -0.01 0.10 17.60
C SER A 383 -1.03 -0.18 16.50
N THR A 384 -1.91 -1.17 16.72
CA THR A 384 -3.05 -1.42 15.82
C THR A 384 -3.97 -0.20 15.68
N SER A 385 -4.03 0.65 16.71
CA SER A 385 -4.80 1.90 16.69
C SER A 385 -4.35 2.90 15.61
N CYS A 386 -3.14 2.76 15.06
CA CYS A 386 -2.69 3.64 13.98
C CYS A 386 -3.36 3.32 12.64
N PHE A 387 -3.91 2.11 12.44
CA PHE A 387 -4.45 1.68 11.15
C PHE A 387 -5.52 2.61 10.63
N ASP A 388 -6.51 2.95 11.44
CA ASP A 388 -7.61 3.81 11.05
C ASP A 388 -7.14 5.20 10.58
N VAL A 389 -6.17 5.81 11.28
CA VAL A 389 -5.57 7.08 10.87
C VAL A 389 -4.78 6.93 9.56
N VAL A 390 -3.96 5.89 9.44
CA VAL A 390 -3.15 5.59 8.24
C VAL A 390 -4.07 5.40 7.03
N ILE A 391 -5.12 4.60 7.18
CA ILE A 391 -6.08 4.27 6.11
C ILE A 391 -6.81 5.53 5.65
N ARG A 392 -7.34 6.35 6.57
CA ARG A 392 -8.01 7.61 6.20
C ARG A 392 -7.08 8.57 5.46
N GLN A 393 -5.85 8.74 5.96
CA GLN A 393 -4.86 9.59 5.29
C GLN A 393 -4.50 9.05 3.90
N ALA A 394 -4.31 7.73 3.78
CA ALA A 394 -3.95 7.10 2.53
C ALA A 394 -5.06 7.23 1.49
N VAL A 395 -6.31 6.95 1.84
CA VAL A 395 -7.47 7.04 0.94
C VAL A 395 -7.68 8.48 0.46
N ASN A 396 -7.55 9.46 1.35
CA ASN A 396 -7.64 10.88 0.99
C ASN A 396 -6.55 11.27 -0.01
N GLN A 397 -5.29 10.88 0.24
CA GLN A 397 -4.19 11.16 -0.70
C GLN A 397 -4.38 10.42 -2.02
N LEU A 398 -4.79 9.15 -2.00
CA LEU A 398 -4.97 8.32 -3.19
C LEU A 398 -6.03 8.92 -4.14
N SER A 399 -7.11 9.47 -3.60
CA SER A 399 -8.17 10.11 -4.39
C SER A 399 -7.66 11.26 -5.28
N ALA A 400 -6.61 11.97 -4.86
CA ALA A 400 -6.01 13.04 -5.65
C ALA A 400 -5.29 12.50 -6.91
N PHE A 401 -4.84 11.24 -6.87
CA PHE A 401 -4.15 10.56 -7.96
C PHE A 401 -5.10 9.85 -8.93
N ASP A 402 -6.29 9.45 -8.49
CA ASP A 402 -7.27 8.74 -9.35
C ASP A 402 -7.61 9.53 -10.63
N SER A 403 -7.60 10.87 -10.57
CA SER A 403 -7.83 11.73 -11.75
C SER A 403 -6.68 11.71 -12.77
N PHE A 404 -5.47 11.39 -12.32
CA PHE A 404 -4.27 11.30 -13.15
C PHE A 404 -4.13 9.92 -13.77
N LEU A 405 -4.33 8.85 -12.99
CA LEU A 405 -4.15 7.48 -13.48
C LEU A 405 -5.17 7.10 -14.58
N LYS A 406 -6.27 7.84 -14.70
CA LYS A 406 -7.31 7.65 -15.73
C LYS A 406 -6.98 8.28 -17.08
N GLN A 407 -5.95 9.13 -17.15
CA GLN A 407 -5.46 9.77 -18.37
C GLN A 407 -4.38 8.89 -18.99
#